data_AF-A0A0F8XVQ5-F1
#
_entry.id   AF-A0A0F8XVQ5-F1
#
_cell.length_a   1.000
_cell.length_b   1.000
_cell.length_c   1.000
_cell.angle_alpha   90.00
_cell.angle_beta   90.00
_cell.angle_gamma   90.00
#
_symmetry.space_group_name_H-M   'P 1'
#
loop_
_entity.id
_entity.type
_entity.pdbx_description
1 polymer ?
#
loop_
_entity_poly.entity_id
_entity_poly.type
_entity_poly.pdbx_seq_one_letter_code
_entity_poly.pdbx_strand_id
1 'polypeptide(L)'
;MNEENKKDRVERNLNNDGLLRFGSSRVSPLNELEYVQGLISSRQAVNHIKFDEKSDDQSEWNDAVLNIIKELKGSPSFYMNPISQYLKLAEKGLDLNSINLEDFEEPIKDFIKQREYIFNLRATLMRHKDLFLRWGLFANQVFVHSDIPPREKEIIILRIAWLSQSEYEWEHHVAGAKQAKLFSDEVIKRIKQGPEAEGWDFFDASLVRAVDELYAKNCMSDSTWKILSERYKTNQLIEILFIVGYYNLLALTMNSLGAQVEGMYKTNQE
;
A
#
# COMPACT_ATOMS: atom_id res chain seq x y z
N MET A 1 -3.32 -16.09 39.95
CA MET A 1 -3.26 -15.55 38.58
C MET A 1 -4.55 -15.97 37.89
N ASN A 2 -5.54 -15.07 37.78
CA ASN A 2 -6.92 -15.39 37.38
C ASN A 2 -7.02 -15.82 35.91
N GLU A 3 -7.89 -16.79 35.63
CA GLU A 3 -8.16 -17.35 34.30
C GLU A 3 -8.85 -16.37 33.33
N GLU A 4 -9.32 -15.21 33.80
CA GLU A 4 -9.97 -14.19 32.98
C GLU A 4 -9.04 -13.46 31.99
N ASN A 5 -7.71 -13.56 32.14
CA ASN A 5 -6.74 -12.93 31.22
C ASN A 5 -6.31 -13.79 30.02
N LYS A 6 -6.95 -14.95 29.77
CA LYS A 6 -6.59 -15.81 28.63
C LYS A 6 -7.27 -15.44 27.30
N LYS A 7 -8.37 -14.65 27.29
CA LYS A 7 -9.15 -14.39 26.06
C LYS A 7 -8.53 -13.40 25.07
N ASP A 8 -7.58 -12.56 25.49
CA ASP A 8 -6.97 -11.53 24.62
C ASP A 8 -5.53 -11.86 24.19
N ARG A 9 -5.06 -13.08 24.43
CA ARG A 9 -3.70 -13.45 24.03
C ARG A 9 -3.69 -13.76 22.53
N VAL A 10 -3.26 -12.78 21.74
CA VAL A 10 -3.05 -12.96 20.30
C VAL A 10 -2.00 -14.06 20.09
N GLU A 11 -2.44 -15.24 19.67
CA GLU A 11 -1.56 -16.36 19.38
C GLU A 11 -0.68 -16.04 18.17
N ARG A 12 0.63 -16.23 18.34
CA ARG A 12 1.62 -16.16 17.27
C ARG A 12 1.84 -17.57 16.78
N ASN A 13 1.45 -17.85 15.55
CA ASN A 13 1.67 -19.13 14.90
C ASN A 13 2.84 -18.97 13.92
N LEU A 14 3.84 -19.83 14.06
CA LEU A 14 4.81 -20.06 13.00
C LEU A 14 4.14 -21.00 12.00
N ASN A 15 3.96 -20.57 10.76
CA ASN A 15 3.55 -21.51 9.70
C ASN A 15 4.76 -22.36 9.24
N ASN A 16 4.51 -23.38 8.43
CA ASN A 16 5.53 -24.30 7.94
C ASN A 16 6.65 -23.62 7.12
N ASP A 17 6.41 -22.39 6.64
CA ASP A 17 7.37 -21.57 5.89
C ASP A 17 8.24 -20.68 6.80
N GLY A 18 8.07 -20.75 8.12
CA GLY A 18 8.82 -19.95 9.09
C GLY A 18 8.33 -18.50 9.23
N LEU A 19 7.17 -18.15 8.68
CA LEU A 19 6.58 -16.81 8.80
C LEU A 19 5.78 -16.70 10.10
N LEU A 20 6.00 -15.60 10.83
CA LEU A 20 5.24 -15.24 12.01
C LEU A 20 3.87 -14.70 11.60
N ARG A 21 2.79 -15.40 11.96
CA ARG A 21 1.43 -14.94 11.72
C ARG A 21 0.65 -14.84 13.02
N PHE A 22 -0.18 -13.79 13.12
CA PHE A 22 -1.17 -13.72 14.18
C PHE A 22 -2.38 -14.57 13.77
N GLY A 23 -2.89 -15.39 14.69
CA GLY A 23 -4.12 -16.19 14.45
C GLY A 23 -5.36 -15.33 14.22
N SER A 24 -5.31 -14.05 14.59
CA SER A 24 -6.35 -13.05 14.37
C SER A 24 -5.75 -11.64 14.31
N SER A 25 -6.47 -10.70 13.68
CA SER A 25 -6.09 -9.29 13.69
C SER A 25 -6.23 -8.67 15.09
N ARG A 26 -5.24 -7.88 15.50
CA ARG A 26 -5.33 -7.02 16.70
C ARG A 26 -6.33 -5.89 16.51
N VAL A 27 -6.43 -5.42 15.28
CA VAL A 27 -7.39 -4.40 14.87
C VAL A 27 -8.16 -4.97 13.69
N SER A 28 -9.43 -5.26 13.90
CA SER A 28 -10.28 -5.75 12.82
C SER A 28 -10.52 -4.63 11.79
N PRO A 29 -10.55 -4.97 10.48
CA PRO A 29 -11.00 -4.06 9.44
C PRO A 29 -12.38 -3.47 9.78
N LEU A 30 -12.60 -2.19 9.44
CA LEU A 30 -13.95 -1.61 9.47
C LEU A 30 -14.88 -2.38 8.54
N ASN A 31 -16.16 -2.44 8.89
CA ASN A 31 -17.14 -2.86 7.90
C ASN A 31 -17.25 -1.80 6.79
N GLU A 32 -17.77 -2.18 5.64
CA GLU A 32 -17.72 -1.31 4.46
C GLU A 32 -18.51 -0.02 4.64
N LEU A 33 -19.64 -0.07 5.36
CA LEU A 33 -20.43 1.11 5.70
C LEU A 33 -19.63 2.10 6.56
N GLU A 34 -18.97 1.62 7.61
CA GLU A 34 -18.14 2.44 8.50
C GLU A 34 -16.95 3.06 7.77
N TYR A 35 -16.32 2.30 6.86
CA TYR A 35 -15.24 2.81 6.02
C TYR A 35 -15.73 3.95 5.11
N VAL A 36 -16.89 3.77 4.44
CA VAL A 36 -17.50 4.79 3.58
C VAL A 36 -17.88 6.04 4.37
N GLN A 37 -18.51 5.90 5.54
CA GLN A 37 -18.83 7.03 6.42
C GLN A 37 -17.56 7.75 6.91
N GLY A 38 -16.51 6.98 7.20
CA GLY A 38 -15.18 7.48 7.52
C GLY A 38 -14.61 8.37 6.42
N LEU A 39 -14.65 7.91 5.17
CA LEU A 39 -14.21 8.67 4.00
C LEU A 39 -15.03 9.94 3.77
N ILE A 40 -16.36 9.87 3.84
CA ILE A 40 -17.23 11.05 3.63
C ILE A 40 -16.92 12.13 4.66
N SER A 41 -16.81 11.74 5.94
CA SER A 41 -16.44 12.66 7.03
C SER A 41 -15.04 13.23 6.85
N SER A 42 -14.11 12.41 6.35
CA SER A 42 -12.72 12.81 6.11
C SER A 42 -12.60 13.78 4.93
N ARG A 43 -13.38 13.60 3.87
CA ARG A 43 -13.44 14.51 2.72
C ARG A 43 -14.02 15.86 3.12
N GLN A 44 -15.04 15.88 3.98
CA GLN A 44 -15.54 17.11 4.60
C GLN A 44 -14.43 17.80 5.42
N ALA A 45 -13.61 17.04 6.17
CA ALA A 45 -12.47 17.59 6.91
C ALA A 45 -11.36 18.14 6.00
N VAL A 46 -11.03 17.47 4.88
CA VAL A 46 -10.05 17.97 3.88
C VAL A 46 -10.50 19.27 3.24
N ASN A 47 -11.81 19.42 2.98
CA ASN A 47 -12.39 20.68 2.52
C ASN A 47 -12.26 21.83 3.55
N HIS A 48 -12.11 21.51 4.84
CA HIS A 48 -11.86 22.47 5.91
C HIS A 48 -10.37 22.76 6.16
N ILE A 49 -9.44 21.98 5.57
CA ILE A 49 -8.01 22.30 5.59
C ILE A 49 -7.78 23.49 4.65
N LYS A 50 -7.85 24.69 5.22
CA LYS A 50 -7.31 25.90 4.61
C LYS A 50 -5.78 25.81 4.63
N PHE A 51 -5.18 25.21 3.60
CA PHE A 51 -3.83 25.62 3.25
C PHE A 51 -3.93 27.07 2.81
N ASP A 52 -3.12 27.93 3.43
CA ASP A 52 -3.11 29.35 3.10
C ASP A 52 -2.74 29.46 1.61
N GLU A 53 -3.71 29.81 0.76
CA GLU A 53 -3.51 30.04 -0.69
C GLU A 53 -2.59 31.25 -0.96
N LYS A 54 -1.95 31.79 0.09
CA LYS A 54 -1.17 33.02 0.10
C LYS A 54 0.27 32.81 0.57
N SER A 55 0.95 31.76 0.11
CA SER A 55 2.42 31.71 0.20
C SER A 55 3.03 32.01 -1.17
N ASP A 56 3.76 33.12 -1.25
CA ASP A 56 4.56 33.67 -2.37
C ASP A 56 4.60 32.89 -3.71
N ASP A 57 4.18 33.58 -4.77
CA ASP A 57 3.94 33.14 -6.16
C ASP A 57 5.17 32.64 -6.96
N GLN A 58 6.27 32.19 -6.33
CA GLN A 58 7.50 31.88 -7.07
C GLN A 58 8.24 30.60 -6.67
N SER A 59 7.61 29.64 -6.00
CA SER A 59 8.24 28.34 -5.74
C SER A 59 7.57 27.23 -6.53
N GLU A 60 8.35 26.45 -7.30
CA GLU A 60 7.88 25.21 -7.97
C GLU A 60 7.24 24.22 -6.97
N TRP A 61 7.59 24.33 -5.68
CA TRP A 61 6.98 23.58 -4.60
C TRP A 61 5.53 23.98 -4.32
N ASN A 62 5.14 25.25 -4.56
CA ASN A 62 3.77 25.68 -4.39
C ASN A 62 2.87 25.07 -5.45
N ASP A 63 3.31 25.01 -6.71
CA ASP A 63 2.53 24.35 -7.77
C ASP A 63 2.43 22.84 -7.53
N ALA A 64 3.50 22.18 -7.09
CA ALA A 64 3.47 20.76 -6.73
C ALA A 64 2.53 20.49 -5.54
N VAL A 65 2.61 21.30 -4.48
CA VAL A 65 1.74 21.20 -3.30
C VAL A 65 0.29 21.53 -3.67
N LEU A 66 0.04 22.55 -4.48
CA LEU A 66 -1.29 22.91 -4.97
C LEU A 66 -1.85 21.84 -5.92
N ASN A 67 -1.01 21.17 -6.72
CA ASN A 67 -1.43 20.04 -7.54
C ASN A 67 -1.74 18.82 -6.68
N ILE A 68 -0.95 18.50 -5.65
CA ILE A 68 -1.28 17.46 -4.66
C ILE A 68 -2.58 17.82 -3.94
N ILE A 69 -2.81 19.09 -3.58
CA ILE A 69 -4.06 19.54 -2.97
C ILE A 69 -5.23 19.46 -3.95
N LYS A 70 -5.03 19.79 -5.24
CA LYS A 70 -6.04 19.63 -6.29
C LYS A 70 -6.35 18.15 -6.54
N GLU A 71 -5.36 17.28 -6.51
CA GLU A 71 -5.54 15.83 -6.52
C GLU A 71 -6.28 15.36 -5.26
N LEU A 72 -5.94 15.86 -4.06
CA LEU A 72 -6.66 15.52 -2.84
C LEU A 72 -8.13 15.98 -2.85
N LYS A 73 -8.40 17.17 -3.39
CA LYS A 73 -9.74 17.75 -3.50
C LYS A 73 -10.54 17.16 -4.68
N GLY A 74 -9.86 16.78 -5.76
CA GLY A 74 -10.40 16.44 -7.07
C GLY A 74 -10.11 15.02 -7.57
N SER A 75 -9.48 14.16 -6.77
CA SER A 75 -9.22 12.74 -7.10
C SER A 75 -10.08 11.80 -6.25
N PRO A 76 -11.36 11.63 -6.63
CA PRO A 76 -12.14 10.43 -6.31
C PRO A 76 -11.37 9.15 -6.67
N SER A 77 -10.50 9.19 -7.69
CA SER A 77 -9.70 8.06 -8.13
C SER A 77 -8.62 7.61 -7.14
N PHE A 78 -8.29 8.45 -6.16
CA PHE A 78 -7.30 8.16 -5.12
C PHE A 78 -7.86 7.30 -3.97
N TYR A 79 -9.10 7.56 -3.54
CA TYR A 79 -9.69 6.95 -2.34
C TYR A 79 -10.59 5.75 -2.62
N MET A 80 -10.89 5.49 -3.87
CA MET A 80 -12.02 4.64 -4.20
C MET A 80 -11.50 3.26 -4.63
N ASN A 81 -11.85 2.24 -3.85
CA ASN A 81 -12.30 1.01 -4.47
C ASN A 81 -13.80 1.25 -4.65
N PRO A 82 -14.35 1.13 -5.85
CA PRO A 82 -15.70 1.53 -6.07
C PRO A 82 -16.67 0.40 -5.70
N ILE A 83 -17.94 0.77 -5.49
CA ILE A 83 -19.10 -0.15 -5.49
C ILE A 83 -18.89 -1.56 -4.92
N SER A 84 -18.41 -1.74 -3.69
CA SER A 84 -18.79 -3.00 -3.03
C SER A 84 -20.18 -2.85 -2.41
N GLN A 85 -20.50 -1.75 -1.71
CA GLN A 85 -21.68 -1.75 -0.83
C GLN A 85 -22.40 -0.40 -0.63
N TYR A 86 -22.85 0.24 -1.70
CA TYR A 86 -24.24 0.76 -1.62
C TYR A 86 -25.25 -0.40 -1.52
N LEU A 87 -24.86 -1.60 -2.00
CA LEU A 87 -25.70 -2.78 -2.18
C LEU A 87 -26.14 -3.52 -0.90
N LYS A 88 -25.42 -3.46 0.22
CA LYS A 88 -25.86 -4.08 1.50
C LYS A 88 -26.77 -3.20 2.37
N LEU A 89 -26.90 -1.91 2.04
CA LEU A 89 -27.78 -0.96 2.72
C LEU A 89 -29.22 -1.02 2.20
N ALA A 90 -29.37 -1.39 0.92
CA ALA A 90 -30.65 -1.76 0.30
C ALA A 90 -31.26 -3.06 0.85
N GLU A 91 -30.44 -4.00 1.35
CA GLU A 91 -30.92 -5.30 1.88
C GLU A 91 -31.45 -5.26 3.32
N LYS A 92 -31.22 -4.17 4.08
CA LYS A 92 -31.69 -4.00 5.48
C LYS A 92 -32.50 -2.72 5.74
N GLY A 93 -32.95 -2.03 4.68
CA GLY A 93 -33.92 -0.93 4.79
C GLY A 93 -33.34 0.43 5.21
N LEU A 94 -32.06 0.69 4.97
CA LEU A 94 -31.49 2.04 5.09
C LEU A 94 -31.78 2.83 3.81
N ASP A 95 -32.23 4.09 3.95
CA ASP A 95 -32.56 4.95 2.80
C ASP A 95 -31.30 5.62 2.22
N LEU A 96 -30.78 5.03 1.14
CA LEU A 96 -29.68 5.60 0.36
C LEU A 96 -30.10 6.85 -0.43
N ASN A 97 -31.40 7.15 -0.55
CA ASN A 97 -31.97 8.18 -1.42
C ASN A 97 -31.73 9.63 -0.94
N SER A 98 -31.05 9.86 0.19
CA SER A 98 -30.56 11.18 0.61
C SER A 98 -29.14 11.49 0.11
N ILE A 99 -28.56 10.60 -0.70
CA ILE A 99 -27.26 10.79 -1.34
C ILE A 99 -27.53 11.10 -2.81
N ASN A 100 -27.21 12.32 -3.27
CA ASN A 100 -27.34 12.63 -4.71
C ASN A 100 -26.03 12.28 -5.44
N LEU A 101 -26.11 11.30 -6.34
CA LEU A 101 -24.98 10.82 -7.13
C LEU A 101 -24.76 11.62 -8.43
N GLU A 102 -25.66 12.55 -8.75
CA GLU A 102 -25.53 13.46 -9.91
C GLU A 102 -24.57 14.63 -9.67
N ASP A 103 -24.13 14.86 -8.42
CA ASP A 103 -23.07 15.82 -8.07
C ASP A 103 -21.66 15.35 -8.49
N PHE A 104 -21.52 14.17 -9.09
CA PHE A 104 -20.24 13.52 -9.39
C PHE A 104 -19.98 13.42 -10.91
N GLU A 105 -18.80 13.87 -11.36
CA GLU A 105 -18.39 13.91 -12.78
C GLU A 105 -18.09 12.52 -13.40
N GLU A 106 -18.12 12.41 -14.75
CA GLU A 106 -17.96 11.15 -15.50
C GLU A 106 -16.69 10.32 -15.23
N PRO A 107 -15.50 10.89 -14.97
CA PRO A 107 -14.33 10.12 -14.59
C PRO A 107 -14.54 9.28 -13.33
N ILE A 108 -15.46 9.72 -12.45
CA ILE A 108 -15.83 9.02 -11.22
C ILE A 108 -16.70 7.81 -11.56
N LYS A 109 -17.55 7.87 -12.60
CA LYS A 109 -18.45 6.78 -12.99
C LYS A 109 -17.73 5.61 -13.65
N ASP A 110 -16.73 5.90 -14.48
CA ASP A 110 -15.91 4.84 -15.11
C ASP A 110 -14.93 4.23 -14.11
N PHE A 111 -14.41 5.05 -13.20
CA PHE A 111 -13.70 4.57 -12.03
C PHE A 111 -14.61 3.64 -11.20
N ILE A 112 -15.87 4.03 -11.02
CA ILE A 112 -16.88 3.33 -10.22
C ILE A 112 -17.21 1.92 -10.72
N LYS A 113 -17.17 1.68 -12.03
CA LYS A 113 -17.48 0.36 -12.60
C LYS A 113 -16.37 -0.69 -12.44
N GLN A 114 -15.18 -0.31 -11.96
CA GLN A 114 -13.96 -1.09 -12.21
C GLN A 114 -13.36 -1.83 -11.00
N ARG A 115 -13.88 -1.74 -9.77
CA ARG A 115 -13.40 -2.58 -8.65
C ARG A 115 -14.50 -2.97 -7.66
N GLU A 116 -14.27 -4.06 -6.91
CA GLU A 116 -15.33 -4.84 -6.24
C GLU A 116 -15.17 -4.99 -4.71
N TYR A 117 -14.14 -4.44 -4.04
CA TYR A 117 -13.84 -4.82 -2.64
C TYR A 117 -12.89 -3.89 -1.85
N ILE A 118 -13.16 -3.60 -0.58
CA ILE A 118 -12.26 -2.77 0.27
C ILE A 118 -11.15 -3.63 0.87
N PHE A 119 -9.89 -3.39 0.45
CA PHE A 119 -8.71 -4.01 1.05
C PHE A 119 -8.63 -3.81 2.56
N ASN A 120 -8.28 -4.87 3.29
CA ASN A 120 -8.14 -4.89 4.74
C ASN A 120 -7.12 -3.86 5.23
N LEU A 121 -6.06 -3.57 4.48
CA LEU A 121 -5.14 -2.46 4.73
C LEU A 121 -5.87 -1.14 4.90
N ARG A 122 -6.70 -0.78 3.92
CA ARG A 122 -7.41 0.50 3.90
C ARG A 122 -8.46 0.56 5.00
N ALA A 123 -9.26 -0.50 5.13
CA ALA A 123 -10.28 -0.61 6.17
C ALA A 123 -9.70 -0.53 7.59
N THR A 124 -8.50 -1.10 7.80
CA THR A 124 -7.81 -1.07 9.10
C THR A 124 -7.24 0.33 9.38
N LEU A 125 -6.52 0.94 8.44
CA LEU A 125 -5.90 2.25 8.64
C LEU A 125 -6.90 3.40 8.77
N MET A 126 -8.09 3.30 8.15
CA MET A 126 -9.17 4.28 8.27
C MET A 126 -9.64 4.53 9.72
N ARG A 127 -9.37 3.60 10.64
CA ARG A 127 -9.63 3.80 12.07
C ARG A 127 -8.83 4.97 12.66
N HIS A 128 -7.75 5.38 11.99
CA HIS A 128 -7.05 6.63 12.22
C HIS A 128 -7.14 7.53 10.98
N LYS A 129 -8.29 8.18 10.80
CA LYS A 129 -8.65 8.98 9.61
C LYS A 129 -7.56 9.96 9.17
N ASP A 130 -7.07 10.81 10.06
CA ASP A 130 -6.06 11.82 9.72
C ASP A 130 -4.74 11.22 9.24
N LEU A 131 -4.31 10.12 9.86
CA LEU A 131 -3.12 9.38 9.45
C LEU A 131 -3.35 8.70 8.11
N PHE A 132 -4.49 8.04 7.92
CA PHE A 132 -4.84 7.35 6.69
C PHE A 132 -4.79 8.27 5.46
N LEU A 133 -5.33 9.49 5.56
CA LEU A 133 -5.30 10.47 4.47
C LEU A 133 -3.86 10.86 4.10
N ARG A 134 -3.03 11.16 5.11
CA ARG A 134 -1.64 11.59 4.89
C ARG A 134 -0.74 10.43 4.42
N TRP A 135 -0.94 9.25 5.00
CA TRP A 135 -0.28 8.02 4.57
C TRP A 135 -0.64 7.69 3.13
N GLY A 136 -1.91 7.82 2.74
CA GLY A 136 -2.36 7.58 1.38
C GLY A 136 -1.60 8.44 0.35
N LEU A 137 -1.30 9.70 0.69
CA LEU A 137 -0.58 10.61 -0.22
C LEU A 137 0.81 10.09 -0.53
N PHE A 138 1.51 9.74 0.53
CA PHE A 138 2.83 9.19 0.41
C PHE A 138 2.82 7.82 -0.30
N ALA A 139 1.86 6.96 0.04
CA ALA A 139 1.63 5.68 -0.64
C ALA A 139 1.45 5.82 -2.15
N ASN A 140 0.71 6.83 -2.58
CA ASN A 140 0.47 7.08 -3.99
C ASN A 140 1.70 7.60 -4.74
N GLN A 141 2.52 8.44 -4.10
CA GLN A 141 3.78 8.86 -4.72
C GLN A 141 4.66 7.65 -5.03
N VAL A 142 4.90 6.80 -4.02
CA VAL A 142 5.81 5.66 -4.17
C VAL A 142 5.24 4.53 -5.04
N PHE A 143 3.91 4.42 -5.15
CA PHE A 143 3.26 3.36 -5.91
C PHE A 143 2.77 3.79 -7.30
N VAL A 144 1.98 4.86 -7.41
CA VAL A 144 1.33 5.27 -8.67
C VAL A 144 2.23 6.19 -9.49
N HIS A 145 2.80 7.21 -8.86
CA HIS A 145 3.55 8.28 -9.53
C HIS A 145 5.07 8.06 -9.52
N SER A 146 5.49 6.83 -9.30
CA SER A 146 6.90 6.49 -9.17
C SER A 146 7.63 6.55 -10.51
N ASP A 147 8.82 7.15 -10.52
CA ASP A 147 9.73 7.20 -11.67
C ASP A 147 10.46 5.86 -11.88
N ILE A 148 10.39 4.94 -10.92
CA ILE A 148 10.89 3.57 -11.07
C ILE A 148 9.97 2.75 -11.99
N PRO A 149 10.50 2.10 -13.05
CA PRO A 149 9.74 1.21 -13.91
C PRO A 149 8.96 0.14 -13.13
N PRO A 150 7.71 -0.20 -13.55
CA PRO A 150 6.82 -1.07 -12.78
C PRO A 150 7.45 -2.42 -12.38
N ARG A 151 8.17 -3.08 -13.29
CA ARG A 151 8.84 -4.36 -13.01
C ARG A 151 9.90 -4.23 -11.93
N GLU A 152 10.76 -3.22 -12.01
CA GLU A 152 11.88 -2.99 -11.09
C GLU A 152 11.36 -2.59 -9.70
N LYS A 153 10.29 -1.78 -9.67
CA LYS A 153 9.57 -1.45 -8.44
C LYS A 153 9.01 -2.70 -7.75
N GLU A 154 8.38 -3.61 -8.49
CA GLU A 154 7.87 -4.86 -7.91
C GLU A 154 9.01 -5.76 -7.37
N ILE A 155 10.23 -5.73 -7.94
CA ILE A 155 11.39 -6.43 -7.37
C ILE A 155 11.73 -5.84 -6.00
N ILE A 156 11.81 -4.51 -5.92
CA ILE A 156 12.12 -3.81 -4.67
C ILE A 156 11.07 -4.14 -3.60
N ILE A 157 9.79 -4.03 -3.95
CA ILE A 157 8.66 -4.24 -3.03
C ILE A 157 8.61 -5.68 -2.53
N LEU A 158 8.66 -6.67 -3.45
CA LEU A 158 8.61 -8.07 -3.04
C LEU A 158 9.83 -8.46 -2.20
N ARG A 159 11.02 -7.90 -2.49
CA ARG A 159 12.20 -8.19 -1.68
C ARG A 159 12.05 -7.67 -0.26
N ILE A 160 11.61 -6.43 -0.06
CA ILE A 160 11.42 -5.89 1.30
C ILE A 160 10.27 -6.59 2.03
N ALA A 161 9.17 -6.93 1.33
CA ALA A 161 8.09 -7.71 1.90
C ALA A 161 8.57 -9.09 2.40
N TRP A 162 9.43 -9.76 1.65
CA TRP A 162 10.05 -11.03 2.05
C TRP A 162 10.96 -10.88 3.27
N LEU A 163 11.87 -9.90 3.26
CA LEU A 163 12.80 -9.65 4.37
C LEU A 163 12.08 -9.27 5.67
N SER A 164 11.03 -8.45 5.56
CA SER A 164 10.20 -8.02 6.69
C SER A 164 9.12 -9.04 7.07
N GLN A 165 9.08 -10.20 6.41
CA GLN A 165 8.09 -11.27 6.64
C GLN A 165 6.63 -10.80 6.56
N SER A 166 6.35 -9.83 5.69
CA SER A 166 5.00 -9.28 5.48
C SER A 166 4.24 -10.15 4.50
N GLU A 167 3.46 -11.10 5.03
CA GLU A 167 2.54 -11.90 4.20
C GLU A 167 1.58 -10.99 3.42
N TYR A 168 1.04 -9.97 4.08
CA TYR A 168 0.06 -9.09 3.49
C TYR A 168 0.58 -8.43 2.21
N GLU A 169 1.77 -7.85 2.25
CA GLU A 169 2.37 -7.24 1.07
C GLU A 169 2.81 -8.29 0.05
N TRP A 170 3.41 -9.40 0.53
CA TRP A 170 3.90 -10.46 -0.34
C TRP A 170 2.81 -11.03 -1.24
N GLU A 171 1.67 -11.45 -0.68
CA GLU A 171 0.59 -12.07 -1.46
C GLU A 171 -0.03 -11.07 -2.47
N HIS A 172 -0.24 -9.81 -2.07
CA HIS A 172 -0.77 -8.78 -2.97
C HIS A 172 0.16 -8.49 -4.15
N HIS A 173 1.43 -8.29 -3.87
CA HIS A 173 2.39 -7.90 -4.89
C HIS A 173 2.74 -9.09 -5.81
N VAL A 174 2.76 -10.32 -5.29
CA VAL A 174 2.87 -11.52 -6.15
C VAL A 174 1.67 -11.62 -7.09
N ALA A 175 0.45 -11.50 -6.56
CA ALA A 175 -0.77 -11.57 -7.38
C ALA A 175 -0.80 -10.45 -8.43
N GLY A 176 -0.50 -9.21 -8.03
CA GLY A 176 -0.45 -8.04 -8.91
C GLY A 176 0.61 -8.17 -10.00
N ALA A 177 1.83 -8.56 -9.65
CA ALA A 177 2.92 -8.73 -10.62
C ALA A 177 2.62 -9.84 -11.64
N LYS A 178 1.99 -10.94 -11.21
CA LYS A 178 1.52 -12.01 -12.12
C LYS A 178 0.40 -11.53 -13.03
N GLN A 179 -0.60 -10.84 -12.49
CA GLN A 179 -1.71 -10.30 -13.28
C GLN A 179 -1.22 -9.30 -14.34
N ALA A 180 -0.26 -8.46 -13.99
CA ALA A 180 0.39 -7.51 -14.89
C ALA A 180 1.43 -8.16 -15.83
N LYS A 181 1.64 -9.49 -15.74
CA LYS A 181 2.61 -10.26 -16.53
C LYS A 181 4.05 -9.74 -16.41
N LEU A 182 4.39 -9.19 -15.24
CA LEU A 182 5.73 -8.65 -14.96
C LEU A 182 6.73 -9.75 -14.58
N PHE A 183 6.27 -10.80 -13.89
CA PHE A 183 7.12 -11.87 -13.35
C PHE A 183 6.65 -13.27 -13.73
N SER A 184 7.62 -14.16 -13.95
CA SER A 184 7.43 -15.61 -13.89
C SER A 184 7.63 -16.13 -12.46
N ASP A 185 7.27 -17.39 -12.22
CA ASP A 185 7.49 -18.03 -10.92
C ASP A 185 8.98 -18.13 -10.55
N GLU A 186 9.87 -18.24 -11.53
CA GLU A 186 11.33 -18.24 -11.31
C GLU A 186 11.82 -16.90 -10.77
N VAL A 187 11.27 -15.77 -11.25
CA VAL A 187 11.65 -14.45 -10.74
C VAL A 187 11.23 -14.32 -9.27
N ILE A 188 10.00 -14.74 -8.94
CA ILE A 188 9.50 -14.73 -7.55
C ILE A 188 10.38 -15.62 -6.65
N LYS A 189 10.79 -16.80 -7.14
CA LYS A 189 11.70 -17.69 -6.42
C LYS A 189 13.06 -17.04 -6.17
N ARG A 190 13.64 -16.35 -7.16
CA ARG A 190 14.91 -15.63 -7.02
C ARG A 190 14.80 -14.47 -6.03
N ILE A 191 13.70 -13.73 -6.01
CA ILE A 191 13.47 -12.64 -5.04
C ILE A 191 13.55 -13.18 -3.60
N LYS A 192 13.00 -14.36 -3.32
CA LYS A 192 13.12 -15.02 -2.01
C LYS A 192 14.58 -15.37 -1.67
N GLN A 193 15.32 -15.88 -2.66
CA GLN A 193 16.71 -16.33 -2.50
C GLN A 193 17.70 -15.17 -2.30
N GLY A 194 17.44 -14.00 -2.89
CA GLY A 194 18.26 -12.81 -2.74
C GLY A 194 19.14 -12.50 -3.95
N PRO A 195 20.12 -11.58 -3.80
CA PRO A 195 20.85 -11.01 -4.93
C PRO A 195 21.83 -11.98 -5.59
N GLU A 196 22.23 -13.04 -4.87
CA GLU A 196 23.15 -14.07 -5.37
C GLU A 196 22.42 -15.25 -6.05
N ALA A 197 21.10 -15.17 -6.22
CA ALA A 197 20.33 -16.20 -6.88
C ALA A 197 20.73 -16.34 -8.36
N GLU A 198 20.90 -17.58 -8.82
CA GLU A 198 21.32 -17.85 -10.20
C GLU A 198 20.26 -17.38 -11.22
N GLY A 199 20.71 -16.73 -12.29
CA GLY A 199 19.87 -16.32 -13.42
C GLY A 199 19.24 -14.92 -13.29
N TRP A 200 19.71 -14.09 -12.36
CA TRP A 200 19.46 -12.65 -12.40
C TRP A 200 20.21 -11.98 -13.56
N ASP A 201 19.58 -10.95 -14.14
CA ASP A 201 20.37 -9.90 -14.80
C ASP A 201 21.15 -9.11 -13.74
N PHE A 202 22.31 -8.60 -14.12
CA PHE A 202 23.19 -7.87 -13.21
C PHE A 202 22.51 -6.67 -12.53
N PHE A 203 21.64 -5.96 -13.26
CA PHE A 203 20.95 -4.80 -12.71
C PHE A 203 19.86 -5.20 -11.70
N ASP A 204 19.06 -6.22 -12.02
CA ASP A 204 18.05 -6.75 -11.11
C ASP A 204 18.68 -7.26 -9.80
N ALA A 205 19.80 -7.99 -9.88
CA ALA A 205 20.54 -8.43 -8.69
C ALA A 205 21.00 -7.24 -7.83
N SER A 206 21.33 -6.11 -8.47
CA SER A 206 21.74 -4.89 -7.77
C SER A 206 20.58 -4.19 -7.08
N LEU A 207 19.36 -4.23 -7.64
CA LEU A 207 18.15 -3.78 -6.96
C LEU A 207 17.86 -4.63 -5.72
N VAL A 208 17.92 -5.95 -5.84
CA VAL A 208 17.72 -6.87 -4.70
C VAL A 208 18.79 -6.60 -3.62
N ARG A 209 20.04 -6.38 -4.01
CA ARG A 209 21.13 -6.05 -3.08
C ARG A 209 20.92 -4.71 -2.37
N ALA A 210 20.44 -3.69 -3.09
CA ALA A 210 20.09 -2.40 -2.49
C ALA A 210 19.05 -2.56 -1.37
N VAL A 211 18.01 -3.37 -1.60
CA VAL A 211 16.99 -3.65 -0.57
C VAL A 211 17.59 -4.37 0.64
N ASP A 212 18.45 -5.37 0.43
CA ASP A 212 19.13 -6.09 1.51
C ASP A 212 19.99 -5.16 2.37
N GLU A 213 20.76 -4.28 1.73
CA GLU A 213 21.62 -3.29 2.42
C GLU A 213 20.79 -2.29 3.23
N LEU A 214 19.72 -1.76 2.63
CA LEU A 214 18.83 -0.82 3.31
C LEU A 214 18.09 -1.46 4.48
N TYR A 215 17.61 -2.70 4.34
CA TYR A 215 16.97 -3.42 5.42
C TYR A 215 17.95 -3.74 6.56
N ALA A 216 19.15 -4.25 6.24
CA ALA A 216 20.10 -4.71 7.25
C ALA A 216 20.88 -3.56 7.93
N LYS A 217 21.12 -2.45 7.22
CA LYS A 217 22.06 -1.40 7.66
C LYS A 217 21.46 0.00 7.66
N ASN A 218 20.23 0.18 7.17
CA ASN A 218 19.63 1.50 6.90
C ASN A 218 20.49 2.39 6.00
N CYS A 219 21.33 1.79 5.16
CA CYS A 219 22.26 2.52 4.30
C CYS A 219 22.63 1.66 3.08
N MET A 220 22.44 2.20 1.89
CA MET A 220 22.92 1.61 0.64
C MET A 220 24.42 1.84 0.51
N SER A 221 25.18 0.83 0.07
CA SER A 221 26.63 0.98 -0.11
C SER A 221 26.96 1.84 -1.33
N ASP A 222 28.12 2.51 -1.31
CA ASP A 222 28.62 3.29 -2.45
C ASP A 222 28.76 2.44 -3.72
N SER A 223 29.11 1.17 -3.58
CA SER A 223 29.19 0.23 -4.71
C SER A 223 27.84 -0.01 -5.35
N THR A 224 26.80 -0.27 -4.55
CA THR A 224 25.44 -0.48 -5.05
C THR A 224 24.89 0.80 -5.66
N TRP A 225 25.07 1.94 -4.97
CA TRP A 225 24.67 3.25 -5.46
C TRP A 225 25.30 3.56 -6.82
N LYS A 226 26.61 3.33 -6.97
CA LYS A 226 27.33 3.54 -8.23
C LYS A 226 26.73 2.71 -9.36
N ILE A 227 26.47 1.42 -9.16
CA ILE A 227 25.87 0.54 -10.17
C ILE A 227 24.49 1.04 -10.58
N LEU A 228 23.63 1.35 -9.61
CA LEU A 228 22.27 1.82 -9.91
C LEU A 228 22.29 3.17 -10.63
N SER A 229 23.25 4.05 -10.31
CA SER A 229 23.43 5.35 -10.96
C SER A 229 23.86 5.29 -12.42
N GLU A 230 24.28 4.12 -12.92
CA GLU A 230 24.58 3.93 -14.35
C GLU A 230 23.30 3.97 -15.21
N ARG A 231 22.14 3.66 -14.64
CA ARG A 231 20.84 3.68 -15.34
C ARG A 231 19.84 4.68 -14.75
N TYR A 232 19.91 4.92 -13.46
CA TYR A 232 18.96 5.79 -12.76
C TYR A 232 19.51 7.19 -12.50
N LYS A 233 18.61 8.16 -12.59
CA LYS A 233 18.86 9.54 -12.18
C LYS A 233 18.74 9.67 -10.66
N THR A 234 19.23 10.79 -10.12
CA THR A 234 19.22 11.07 -8.67
C THR A 234 17.83 10.96 -8.04
N ASN A 235 16.78 11.44 -8.71
CA ASN A 235 15.39 11.33 -8.22
C ASN A 235 14.96 9.86 -8.06
N GLN A 236 15.28 9.00 -9.03
CA GLN A 236 14.99 7.56 -8.95
C GLN A 236 15.80 6.88 -7.84
N LEU A 237 17.09 7.22 -7.68
CA LEU A 237 17.91 6.67 -6.58
C LEU A 237 17.36 7.06 -5.21
N ILE A 238 16.91 8.31 -5.04
CA ILE A 238 16.21 8.77 -3.83
C ILE A 238 14.91 7.97 -3.66
N GLU A 239 14.13 7.82 -4.72
CA GLU A 239 12.85 7.12 -4.67
C GLU A 239 12.98 5.65 -4.25
N ILE A 240 14.04 4.94 -4.62
CA ILE A 240 14.31 3.58 -4.12
C ILE A 240 14.37 3.57 -2.58
N LEU A 241 15.02 4.56 -1.95
CA LEU A 241 15.09 4.67 -0.50
C LEU A 241 13.69 4.85 0.11
N PHE A 242 12.86 5.67 -0.52
CA PHE A 242 11.49 5.94 -0.07
C PHE A 242 10.56 4.73 -0.29
N ILE A 243 10.69 3.99 -1.39
CA ILE A 243 9.94 2.75 -1.63
C ILE A 243 10.30 1.73 -0.55
N VAL A 244 11.60 1.46 -0.33
CA VAL A 244 12.05 0.50 0.70
C VAL A 244 11.59 0.92 2.09
N GLY A 245 11.77 2.19 2.45
CA GLY A 245 11.34 2.72 3.74
C GLY A 245 9.82 2.65 3.94
N TYR A 246 9.04 3.00 2.91
CA TYR A 246 7.58 2.94 2.94
C TYR A 246 7.07 1.51 3.12
N TYR A 247 7.54 0.57 2.31
CA TYR A 247 7.08 -0.83 2.40
C TYR A 247 7.60 -1.50 3.68
N ASN A 248 8.77 -1.11 4.21
CA ASN A 248 9.18 -1.57 5.54
C ASN A 248 8.28 -1.03 6.66
N LEU A 249 7.88 0.25 6.60
CA LEU A 249 6.90 0.84 7.53
C LEU A 249 5.55 0.13 7.42
N LEU A 250 5.12 -0.17 6.19
CA LEU A 250 3.87 -0.87 5.92
C LEU A 250 3.92 -2.29 6.49
N ALA A 251 5.02 -3.02 6.28
CA ALA A 251 5.24 -4.35 6.81
C ALA A 251 5.20 -4.37 8.32
N LEU A 252 5.94 -3.44 8.96
CA LEU A 252 5.88 -3.25 10.41
C LEU A 252 4.45 -3.05 10.88
N THR A 253 3.68 -2.19 10.21
CA THR A 253 2.31 -1.85 10.56
C THR A 253 1.39 -3.07 10.41
N MET A 254 1.39 -3.72 9.25
CA MET A 254 0.48 -4.81 8.91
C MET A 254 0.77 -6.06 9.70
N ASN A 255 2.06 -6.39 9.89
CA ASN A 255 2.46 -7.46 10.79
C ASN A 255 1.98 -7.13 12.21
N SER A 256 2.28 -5.95 12.74
CA SER A 256 1.89 -5.59 14.11
C SER A 256 0.39 -5.64 14.35
N LEU A 257 -0.41 -5.19 13.38
CA LEU A 257 -1.87 -5.20 13.44
C LEU A 257 -2.48 -6.59 13.17
N GLY A 258 -1.68 -7.54 12.68
CA GLY A 258 -2.16 -8.88 12.30
C GLY A 258 -3.16 -8.82 11.14
N ALA A 259 -2.92 -7.91 10.20
CA ALA A 259 -3.81 -7.74 9.06
C ALA A 259 -3.88 -9.02 8.21
N GLN A 260 -5.09 -9.39 7.81
CA GLN A 260 -5.33 -10.62 7.06
C GLN A 260 -5.30 -10.34 5.56
N VAL A 261 -4.66 -11.23 4.80
CA VAL A 261 -4.78 -11.27 3.35
C VAL A 261 -6.24 -11.57 2.97
N GLU A 262 -6.71 -10.88 1.95
CA GLU A 262 -8.03 -11.00 1.37
C GLU A 262 -8.19 -12.40 0.82
N GLY A 263 -9.39 -12.98 0.99
CA GLY A 263 -9.64 -14.37 0.58
C GLY A 263 -9.25 -14.66 -0.87
N MET A 264 -9.37 -13.67 -1.76
CA MET A 264 -9.04 -13.78 -3.18
C MET A 264 -7.53 -13.82 -3.49
N TYR A 265 -6.67 -13.37 -2.58
CA TYR A 265 -5.21 -13.42 -2.74
C TYR A 265 -4.55 -14.51 -1.92
N LYS A 266 -5.30 -15.24 -1.08
CA LYS A 266 -4.78 -16.45 -0.45
C LYS A 266 -4.50 -17.46 -1.57
N THR A 267 -3.24 -17.59 -1.93
CA THR A 267 -2.79 -18.73 -2.71
C THR A 267 -3.17 -19.99 -1.92
N ASN A 268 -3.90 -20.93 -2.53
CA ASN A 268 -4.09 -22.24 -1.93
C ASN A 268 -2.70 -22.82 -1.70
N GLN A 269 -2.23 -22.78 -0.47
CA GLN A 269 -1.00 -23.44 -0.05
C GLN A 269 -1.31 -24.94 -0.09
N GLU A 270 -1.02 -25.59 -1.23
CA GLU A 270 -0.80 -27.04 -1.31
C GLU A 270 0.63 -27.36 -0.90
#